data_AF-A0A845QIM0-F1
#
_entry.id   AF-A0A845QIM0-F1
#
_cell.length_a   1.000
_cell.length_b   1.000
_cell.length_c   1.000
_cell.angle_alpha   90.00
_cell.angle_beta   90.00
_cell.angle_gamma   90.00
#
_symmetry.space_group_name_H-M   'P 1'
#
loop_
_entity.id
_entity.type
_entity.pdbx_description
1 polymer ?
#
loop_
_entity_poly.entity_id
_entity_poly.type
_entity_poly.pdbx_seq_one_letter_code
_entity_poly.pdbx_strand_id
1 'polypeptide(L)'
;MVKPQTKVRFHFRADTYRSIYKEPTYKEMTTLAKSLATKNIKYKNEDIGEHARLYGKRVEVPLGLAKSEDCLMGTTFQPYIDIQKDGKTAKLSLRVKGTAQYVDLWGDYLYYDSIRFYTSSRTTTFDIGYDDAHGYYSYKKGLYFRTNYWSATLSSNTKRRDAQIDKLIKIFKQKNVKVRIYHYEDGNYIWGKLSDGERKNWLAVFQKYKKMLKEYE
;
A
#
# COMPACT_ATOMS: atom_id res chain seq x y z
N MET A 1 -12.92 -79.80 -17.09
CA MET A 1 -13.78 -78.59 -17.04
C MET A 1 -13.02 -77.48 -16.34
N VAL A 2 -12.61 -76.44 -17.07
CA VAL A 2 -11.92 -75.26 -16.52
C VAL A 2 -12.97 -74.16 -16.34
N LYS A 3 -13.17 -73.68 -15.11
CA LYS A 3 -14.05 -72.53 -14.83
C LYS A 3 -13.38 -71.23 -15.33
N PRO A 4 -14.08 -70.33 -16.04
CA PRO A 4 -13.51 -69.04 -16.38
C PRO A 4 -13.54 -68.11 -15.15
N GLN A 5 -12.39 -67.55 -14.80
CA GLN A 5 -12.31 -66.42 -13.87
C GLN A 5 -12.57 -65.12 -14.64
N THR A 6 -13.73 -64.51 -14.41
CA THR A 6 -14.06 -63.18 -14.93
C THR A 6 -13.30 -62.13 -14.13
N LYS A 7 -12.29 -61.50 -14.74
CA LYS A 7 -11.62 -60.32 -14.17
C LYS A 7 -12.57 -59.11 -14.27
N VAL A 8 -13.19 -58.74 -13.15
CA VAL A 8 -13.91 -57.46 -13.02
C VAL A 8 -12.87 -56.34 -12.96
N ARG A 9 -12.77 -55.54 -14.03
CA ARG A 9 -12.01 -54.28 -14.02
C ARG A 9 -12.89 -53.16 -13.46
N PHE A 10 -12.63 -52.75 -12.23
CA PHE A 10 -13.13 -51.49 -11.70
C PHE A 10 -12.44 -50.34 -12.43
N HIS A 11 -13.19 -49.65 -13.29
CA HIS A 11 -12.77 -48.36 -13.83
C HIS A 11 -13.15 -47.30 -12.80
N PHE A 12 -12.19 -46.92 -11.96
CA PHE A 12 -12.33 -45.69 -11.18
C PHE A 12 -12.30 -44.53 -12.19
N ARG A 13 -13.45 -43.92 -12.46
CA ARG A 13 -13.47 -42.56 -12.99
C ARG A 13 -12.88 -41.69 -11.89
N ALA A 14 -11.66 -41.22 -12.11
CA ALA A 14 -11.12 -40.11 -11.35
C ALA A 14 -11.95 -38.88 -11.74
N ASP A 15 -13.05 -38.66 -11.01
CA ASP A 15 -13.75 -37.37 -11.04
C ASP A 15 -12.74 -36.35 -10.50
N THR A 16 -12.07 -35.71 -11.45
CA THR A 16 -11.17 -34.61 -11.20
C THR A 16 -12.05 -33.47 -10.70
N TYR A 17 -12.15 -33.32 -9.38
CA TYR A 17 -12.53 -32.06 -8.74
C TYR A 17 -11.45 -31.02 -9.06
N ARG A 18 -11.42 -30.54 -10.31
CA ARG A 18 -10.84 -29.24 -10.63
C ARG A 18 -11.75 -28.24 -9.93
N SER A 19 -11.36 -27.77 -8.76
CA SER A 19 -11.93 -26.54 -8.22
C SER A 19 -11.74 -25.47 -9.30
N ILE A 20 -12.84 -25.07 -9.94
CA ILE A 20 -12.80 -23.93 -10.86
C ILE A 20 -12.51 -22.73 -9.99
N TYR A 21 -11.26 -22.27 -10.02
CA TYR A 21 -10.87 -21.04 -9.34
C TYR A 21 -11.79 -19.93 -9.84
N LYS A 22 -12.42 -19.25 -8.90
CA LYS A 22 -13.33 -18.14 -9.16
C LYS A 22 -12.79 -16.94 -8.40
N GLU A 23 -12.45 -15.90 -9.14
CA GLU A 23 -12.02 -14.65 -8.54
C GLU A 23 -13.06 -14.13 -7.54
N PRO A 24 -12.62 -13.60 -6.38
CA PRO A 24 -13.52 -13.14 -5.36
C PRO A 24 -14.27 -11.89 -5.84
N THR A 25 -15.55 -11.84 -5.47
CA THR A 25 -16.43 -10.71 -5.76
C THR A 25 -16.08 -9.51 -4.89
N TYR A 26 -16.46 -8.31 -5.35
CA TYR A 26 -16.37 -7.09 -4.53
C TYR A 26 -17.07 -7.24 -3.17
N LYS A 27 -18.22 -7.90 -3.13
CA LYS A 27 -18.97 -8.14 -1.88
C LYS A 27 -18.19 -9.05 -0.92
N GLU A 28 -17.57 -10.12 -1.42
CA GLU A 28 -16.75 -11.03 -0.61
C GLU A 28 -15.53 -10.30 -0.05
N MET A 29 -14.79 -9.58 -0.90
CA MET A 29 -13.60 -8.83 -0.49
C MET A 29 -13.90 -7.72 0.50
N THR A 30 -15.00 -6.98 0.33
CA THR A 30 -15.41 -5.94 1.28
C THR A 30 -15.90 -6.51 2.60
N THR A 31 -16.58 -7.67 2.59
CA THR A 31 -16.98 -8.38 3.81
C THR A 31 -15.75 -8.83 4.60
N LEU A 32 -14.76 -9.40 3.91
CA LEU A 32 -13.47 -9.76 4.52
C LEU A 32 -12.73 -8.52 5.05
N ALA A 33 -12.69 -7.42 4.29
CA ALA A 33 -12.04 -6.19 4.76
C ALA A 33 -12.69 -5.62 6.03
N LYS A 34 -14.03 -5.65 6.12
CA LYS A 34 -14.77 -5.25 7.32
C LYS A 34 -14.44 -6.14 8.52
N SER A 35 -14.36 -7.46 8.34
CA SER A 35 -13.99 -8.38 9.43
C SER A 35 -12.55 -8.21 9.90
N LEU A 36 -11.67 -7.68 9.04
CA LEU A 36 -10.29 -7.33 9.37
C LEU A 36 -10.12 -5.92 9.93
N ALA A 37 -11.18 -5.10 10.00
CA ALA A 37 -11.10 -3.76 10.56
C ALA A 37 -10.88 -3.77 12.08
N THR A 38 -10.22 -2.74 12.58
CA THR A 38 -10.01 -2.52 14.02
C THR A 38 -10.11 -1.02 14.34
N LYS A 39 -10.11 -0.65 15.63
CA LYS A 39 -10.08 0.77 16.05
C LYS A 39 -8.99 1.60 15.34
N ASN A 40 -7.84 0.98 15.09
CA ASN A 40 -6.67 1.63 14.50
C ASN A 40 -6.46 1.28 13.01
N ILE A 41 -7.28 0.41 12.43
CA ILE A 41 -7.24 0.06 11.00
C ILE A 41 -8.69 0.14 10.48
N LYS A 42 -9.05 1.28 9.90
CA LYS A 42 -10.45 1.64 9.66
C LYS A 42 -10.88 1.23 8.25
N TYR A 43 -12.01 0.55 8.15
CA TYR A 43 -12.69 0.33 6.88
C TYR A 43 -13.52 1.57 6.52
N LYS A 44 -13.49 1.97 5.25
CA LYS A 44 -14.29 3.07 4.73
C LYS A 44 -14.75 2.77 3.30
N ASN A 45 -16.00 3.11 3.00
CA ASN A 45 -16.48 3.21 1.62
C ASN A 45 -16.02 4.57 1.08
N GLU A 46 -15.25 4.55 0.00
CA GLU A 46 -14.87 5.75 -0.73
C GLU A 46 -15.95 6.09 -1.75
N ASP A 47 -16.52 5.06 -2.39
CA ASP A 47 -17.74 5.12 -3.19
C ASP A 47 -18.60 3.87 -2.90
N ILE A 48 -19.87 4.09 -2.59
CA ILE A 48 -20.75 3.04 -2.06
C ILE A 48 -21.01 2.00 -3.16
N GLY A 49 -20.51 0.78 -2.93
CA GLY A 49 -20.72 -0.34 -3.84
C GLY A 49 -19.66 -0.50 -4.93
N GLU A 50 -18.75 0.47 -5.07
CA GLU A 50 -17.73 0.50 -6.12
C GLU A 50 -16.30 0.54 -5.56
N HIS A 51 -16.08 1.26 -4.46
CA HIS A 51 -14.72 1.51 -3.96
C HIS A 51 -14.66 1.57 -2.44
N ALA A 52 -13.81 0.73 -1.85
CA ALA A 52 -13.58 0.71 -0.42
C ALA A 52 -12.09 0.65 -0.08
N ARG A 53 -11.75 1.09 1.12
CA ARG A 53 -10.38 1.09 1.64
C ARG A 53 -10.32 0.59 3.08
N LEU A 54 -9.23 -0.10 3.39
CA LEU A 54 -8.82 -0.42 4.75
C LEU A 54 -7.58 0.40 5.11
N TYR A 55 -7.76 1.46 5.90
CA TYR A 55 -6.73 2.45 6.20
C TYR A 55 -5.91 2.08 7.42
N GLY A 56 -4.58 2.12 7.28
CA GLY A 56 -3.67 2.21 8.40
C GLY A 56 -3.59 3.61 9.01
N LYS A 57 -2.82 3.72 10.09
CA LYS A 57 -2.55 4.97 10.79
C LYS A 57 -1.78 5.92 9.88
N ARG A 58 -2.27 7.16 9.74
CA ARG A 58 -1.54 8.25 9.09
C ARG A 58 -0.38 8.69 9.97
N VAL A 59 0.76 8.92 9.34
CA VAL A 59 1.98 9.45 9.94
C VAL A 59 2.22 10.82 9.34
N GLU A 60 2.64 11.77 10.17
CA GLU A 60 2.92 13.14 9.78
C GLU A 60 4.35 13.50 10.17
N VAL A 61 5.07 14.08 9.21
CA VAL A 61 6.36 14.72 9.39
C VAL A 61 6.08 16.21 9.25
N PRO A 62 6.01 16.95 10.38
CA PRO A 62 5.79 18.39 10.37
C PRO A 62 6.75 19.16 9.46
N LEU A 63 6.25 20.29 8.94
CA LEU A 63 7.08 21.27 8.22
C LEU A 63 8.30 21.67 9.05
N GLY A 64 9.47 21.69 8.40
CA GLY A 64 10.73 22.13 9.01
C GLY A 64 11.55 21.03 9.70
N LEU A 65 11.11 19.77 9.65
CA LEU A 65 11.89 18.62 10.15
C LEU A 65 12.69 17.89 9.07
N ALA A 66 12.51 18.25 7.80
CA ALA A 66 13.27 17.67 6.68
C ALA A 66 14.36 18.63 6.20
N LYS A 67 15.44 18.04 5.65
CA LYS A 67 16.64 18.76 5.24
C LYS A 67 16.38 19.47 3.90
N SER A 68 16.38 20.79 3.93
CA SER A 68 16.56 21.66 2.77
C SER A 68 17.24 22.94 3.25
N GLU A 69 18.10 23.51 2.41
CA GLU A 69 18.83 24.75 2.70
C GLU A 69 17.93 25.98 2.51
N ASP A 70 16.91 25.89 1.64
CA ASP A 70 16.12 27.04 1.19
C ASP A 70 14.59 26.91 1.39
N CYS A 71 14.10 25.76 1.88
CA CYS A 71 12.67 25.54 2.06
C CYS A 71 12.31 24.72 3.31
N LEU A 72 11.14 25.00 3.89
CA LEU A 72 10.56 24.17 4.93
C LEU A 72 9.75 23.05 4.29
N MET A 73 10.05 21.82 4.68
CA MET A 73 9.45 20.63 4.06
C MET A 73 8.75 19.77 5.09
N GLY A 74 7.60 19.21 4.71
CA GLY A 74 6.80 18.31 5.52
C GLY A 74 6.13 17.25 4.65
N THR A 75 5.73 16.14 5.24
CA THR A 75 5.00 15.11 4.48
C THR A 75 4.05 14.34 5.36
N THR A 76 3.05 13.73 4.75
CA THR A 76 2.29 12.66 5.41
C THR A 76 2.48 11.34 4.70
N PHE A 77 2.27 10.24 5.42
CA PHE A 77 2.31 8.89 4.88
C PHE A 77 1.16 8.08 5.44
N GLN A 78 0.46 7.32 4.60
CA GLN A 78 -0.62 6.45 5.05
C GLN A 78 -0.75 5.20 4.17
N PRO A 79 -0.52 3.99 4.72
CA PRO A 79 -0.79 2.76 4.01
C PRO A 79 -2.29 2.46 4.03
N TYR A 80 -2.75 1.81 2.97
CA TYR A 80 -4.10 1.29 2.90
C TYR A 80 -4.19 0.12 1.93
N ILE A 81 -5.20 -0.71 2.13
CA ILE A 81 -5.62 -1.71 1.16
C ILE A 81 -6.77 -1.11 0.37
N ASP A 82 -6.61 -1.02 -0.94
CA ASP A 82 -7.60 -0.50 -1.89
C ASP A 82 -8.36 -1.68 -2.50
N ILE A 83 -9.69 -1.59 -2.49
CA ILE A 83 -10.61 -2.60 -3.03
C ILE A 83 -11.53 -1.89 -4.00
N GLN A 84 -11.35 -2.16 -5.29
CA GLN A 84 -12.16 -1.58 -6.36
C GLN A 84 -12.99 -2.67 -7.02
N LYS A 85 -14.22 -2.37 -7.36
CA LYS A 85 -15.07 -3.27 -8.13
C LYS A 85 -14.56 -3.37 -9.57
N ASP A 86 -14.57 -4.59 -10.11
CA ASP A 86 -14.16 -4.88 -11.48
C ASP A 86 -15.20 -5.80 -12.12
N GLY A 87 -16.27 -5.20 -12.65
CA GLY A 87 -17.46 -5.94 -13.03
C GLY A 87 -18.09 -6.67 -11.84
N LYS A 88 -18.00 -8.01 -11.82
CA LYS A 88 -18.48 -8.85 -10.70
C LYS A 88 -17.38 -9.19 -9.69
N THR A 89 -16.11 -9.03 -10.05
CA THR A 89 -14.95 -9.37 -9.23
C THR A 89 -14.41 -8.13 -8.53
N ALA A 90 -13.24 -8.24 -7.90
CA ALA A 90 -12.57 -7.13 -7.25
C ALA A 90 -11.11 -7.02 -7.70
N LYS A 91 -10.64 -5.77 -7.79
CA LYS A 91 -9.22 -5.43 -7.82
C LYS A 91 -8.79 -5.11 -6.39
N LEU A 92 -7.68 -5.72 -5.98
CA LEU A 92 -7.07 -5.54 -4.66
C LEU A 92 -5.67 -4.96 -4.84
N SER A 93 -5.36 -3.87 -4.13
CA SER A 93 -4.00 -3.37 -4.08
C SER A 93 -3.58 -2.91 -2.69
N LEU A 94 -2.31 -3.09 -2.36
CA LEU A 94 -1.67 -2.46 -1.23
C LEU A 94 -1.01 -1.17 -1.71
N ARG A 95 -1.41 -0.04 -1.13
CA ARG A 95 -0.93 1.28 -1.52
C ARG A 95 -0.46 2.07 -0.31
N VAL A 96 0.36 3.07 -0.56
CA VAL A 96 0.69 4.13 0.40
C VAL A 96 0.43 5.45 -0.29
N LYS A 97 -0.23 6.39 0.38
CA LYS A 97 -0.41 7.76 -0.10
C LYS A 97 0.14 8.77 0.89
N GLY A 98 0.32 9.99 0.43
CA GLY A 98 0.76 11.07 1.26
C GLY A 98 0.57 12.42 0.61
N THR A 99 1.03 13.41 1.35
CA THR A 99 1.18 14.79 0.88
C THR A 99 2.64 15.14 1.02
N ALA A 100 3.22 15.86 0.08
CA ALA A 100 4.50 16.52 0.25
C ALA A 100 4.25 18.03 0.27
N GLN A 101 4.69 18.67 1.34
CA GLN A 101 4.41 20.08 1.63
C GLN A 101 5.71 20.86 1.61
N TYR A 102 5.67 22.05 1.02
CA TYR A 102 6.83 22.91 0.85
C TYR A 102 6.44 24.36 1.09
N VAL A 103 7.32 25.07 1.79
CA VAL A 103 7.24 26.51 1.98
C VAL A 103 8.58 27.11 1.63
N ASP A 104 8.60 28.01 0.65
CA ASP A 104 9.82 28.63 0.13
C ASP A 104 9.57 30.09 -0.30
N LEU A 105 10.65 30.77 -0.68
CA LEU A 105 10.63 32.14 -1.16
C LEU A 105 10.42 32.25 -2.68
N TRP A 106 10.72 31.18 -3.43
CA TRP A 106 10.95 31.25 -4.89
C TRP A 106 9.84 30.60 -5.73
N GLY A 107 8.97 29.81 -5.11
CA GLY A 107 7.90 29.08 -5.77
C GLY A 107 8.42 27.88 -6.54
N ASP A 108 9.36 27.13 -6.00
CA ASP A 108 9.93 25.96 -6.68
C ASP A 108 8.97 24.76 -6.61
N TYR A 109 9.02 23.92 -7.65
CA TYR A 109 8.33 22.64 -7.64
C TYR A 109 9.30 21.54 -7.23
N LEU A 110 9.03 20.94 -6.07
CA LEU A 110 9.74 19.74 -5.66
C LEU A 110 8.90 18.51 -6.00
N TYR A 111 9.49 17.69 -6.87
CA TYR A 111 8.96 16.40 -7.24
C TYR A 111 9.82 15.30 -6.63
N TYR A 112 9.20 14.15 -6.39
CA TYR A 112 9.77 12.93 -5.86
C TYR A 112 9.30 11.82 -6.77
N ASP A 113 10.17 10.85 -6.97
CA ASP A 113 9.94 9.73 -7.87
C ASP A 113 9.79 8.42 -7.09
N SER A 114 10.20 8.40 -5.81
CA SER A 114 10.34 7.17 -5.06
C SER A 114 10.01 7.30 -3.58
N ILE A 115 9.38 6.26 -3.04
CA ILE A 115 9.25 6.00 -1.61
C ILE A 115 10.12 4.82 -1.20
N ARG A 116 10.93 5.02 -0.16
CA ARG A 116 11.82 4.02 0.42
C ARG A 116 11.42 3.71 1.86
N PHE A 117 11.30 2.42 2.15
CA PHE A 117 11.13 1.87 3.49
C PHE A 117 12.42 1.19 3.91
N TYR A 118 12.95 1.52 5.08
CA TYR A 118 14.27 1.00 5.46
C TYR A 118 14.54 0.96 6.97
N THR A 119 15.50 0.12 7.33
CA THR A 119 16.25 0.14 8.58
C THR A 119 17.74 0.31 8.25
N SER A 120 18.63 0.17 9.23
CA SER A 120 20.08 0.17 8.98
C SER A 120 20.56 -0.98 8.09
N SER A 121 19.82 -2.09 8.01
CA SER A 121 20.27 -3.32 7.32
C SER A 121 19.38 -3.76 6.16
N ARG A 122 18.20 -3.15 6.01
CA ARG A 122 17.21 -3.57 5.01
C ARG A 122 16.58 -2.37 4.36
N THR A 123 16.32 -2.47 3.05
CA THR A 123 15.65 -1.41 2.30
C THR A 123 14.78 -1.98 1.19
N THR A 124 13.67 -1.30 0.89
CA THR A 124 12.87 -1.54 -0.31
C THR A 124 12.34 -0.19 -0.82
N THR A 125 12.26 -0.05 -2.14
CA THR A 125 11.84 1.19 -2.81
C THR A 125 10.70 0.88 -3.76
N PHE A 126 9.79 1.84 -3.94
CA PHE A 126 8.70 1.80 -4.90
C PHE A 126 8.59 3.16 -5.57
N ASP A 127 8.20 3.15 -6.84
CA ASP A 127 7.93 4.37 -7.58
C ASP A 127 6.66 5.03 -7.05
N ILE A 128 6.64 6.36 -7.06
CA ILE A 128 5.46 7.15 -6.72
C ILE A 128 4.89 7.81 -7.98
N GLY A 129 3.58 8.00 -7.98
CA GLY A 129 2.87 8.87 -8.92
C GLY A 129 2.28 10.07 -8.18
N TYR A 130 2.07 11.15 -8.90
CA TYR A 130 1.37 12.34 -8.40
C TYR A 130 -0.10 12.27 -8.77
N ASP A 131 -0.95 12.49 -7.77
CA ASP A 131 -2.40 12.47 -7.93
C ASP A 131 -2.94 13.90 -8.18
N ASP A 132 -2.38 14.91 -7.49
CA ASP A 132 -2.79 16.32 -7.59
C ASP A 132 -1.72 17.25 -7.00
N ALA A 133 -1.77 18.55 -7.32
CA ALA A 133 -0.90 19.58 -6.77
C ALA A 133 -1.65 20.90 -6.56
N HIS A 134 -1.46 21.51 -5.40
CA HIS A 134 -2.01 22.82 -5.06
C HIS A 134 -0.93 23.74 -4.52
N GLY A 135 -1.01 25.02 -4.87
CA GLY A 135 -0.09 26.01 -4.35
C GLY A 135 -0.69 27.42 -4.36
N TYR A 136 -0.21 28.26 -3.46
CA TYR A 136 -0.56 29.67 -3.42
C TYR A 136 0.60 30.52 -2.88
N TYR A 137 0.61 31.80 -3.24
CA TYR A 137 1.51 32.79 -2.65
C TYR A 137 0.80 33.55 -1.53
N SER A 138 1.44 33.66 -0.37
CA SER A 138 0.94 34.46 0.74
C SER A 138 1.62 35.81 0.74
N TYR A 139 0.95 36.85 0.21
CA TYR A 139 1.46 38.22 0.22
C TYR A 139 1.78 38.74 1.64
N LYS A 140 0.98 38.33 2.65
CA LYS A 140 1.23 38.69 4.05
C LYS A 140 2.54 38.11 4.59
N LYS A 141 2.91 36.91 4.14
CA LYS A 141 4.11 36.19 4.63
C LYS A 141 5.30 36.32 3.70
N GLY A 142 5.10 36.78 2.46
CA GLY A 142 6.12 36.79 1.42
C GLY A 142 6.56 35.39 0.97
N LEU A 143 5.71 34.36 1.14
CA LEU A 143 6.09 32.95 0.97
C LEU A 143 5.13 32.20 0.05
N TYR A 144 5.67 31.27 -0.73
CA TYR A 144 4.89 30.27 -1.46
C TYR A 144 4.60 29.07 -0.57
N PHE A 145 3.38 28.56 -0.64
CA PHE A 145 2.94 27.35 0.04
C PHE A 145 2.48 26.35 -1.00
N ARG A 146 3.01 25.12 -0.95
CA ARG A 146 2.69 24.08 -1.92
C ARG A 146 2.41 22.76 -1.24
N THR A 147 1.49 21.99 -1.82
CA THR A 147 1.13 20.64 -1.39
C THR A 147 0.93 19.77 -2.62
N ASN A 148 1.74 18.73 -2.74
CA ASN A 148 1.61 17.71 -3.77
C ASN A 148 1.06 16.43 -3.15
N TYR A 149 -0.02 15.89 -3.70
CA TYR A 149 -0.59 14.62 -3.32
C TYR A 149 0.06 13.52 -4.15
N TRP A 150 0.55 12.49 -3.47
CA TRP A 150 1.27 11.40 -4.12
C TRP A 150 0.78 10.05 -3.61
N SER A 151 0.92 9.04 -4.45
CA SER A 151 0.63 7.66 -4.09
C SER A 151 1.61 6.67 -4.72
N ALA A 152 1.80 5.54 -4.05
CA ALA A 152 2.63 4.44 -4.51
C ALA A 152 1.84 3.13 -4.39
N THR A 153 1.87 2.31 -5.44
CA THR A 153 1.31 0.96 -5.42
C THR A 153 2.41 -0.03 -5.05
N LEU A 154 2.30 -0.64 -3.87
CA LEU A 154 3.29 -1.58 -3.35
C LEU A 154 3.11 -2.99 -3.93
N SER A 155 1.87 -3.40 -4.16
CA SER A 155 1.49 -4.68 -4.78
C SER A 155 0.01 -4.65 -5.17
N SER A 156 -0.39 -5.49 -6.12
CA SER A 156 -1.80 -5.73 -6.46
C SER A 156 -2.04 -7.20 -6.79
N ASN A 157 -3.31 -7.62 -6.83
CA ASN A 157 -3.68 -8.98 -7.27
C ASN A 157 -3.32 -9.24 -8.74
N THR A 158 -3.31 -8.21 -9.60
CA THR A 158 -2.97 -8.35 -11.03
C THR A 158 -1.48 -8.15 -11.33
N LYS A 159 -0.75 -7.41 -10.49
CA LYS A 159 0.70 -7.22 -10.56
C LYS A 159 1.32 -7.54 -9.19
N ARG A 160 1.35 -8.83 -8.87
CA ARG A 160 1.82 -9.33 -7.56
C ARG A 160 3.31 -9.08 -7.38
N ARG A 161 3.67 -8.52 -6.23
CA ARG A 161 5.05 -8.23 -5.82
C ARG A 161 5.40 -8.96 -4.52
N ASP A 162 5.08 -10.24 -4.43
CA ASP A 162 5.12 -11.03 -3.18
C ASP A 162 6.49 -10.97 -2.47
N ALA A 163 7.58 -11.11 -3.20
CA ALA A 163 8.93 -11.01 -2.65
C ALA A 163 9.22 -9.62 -2.04
N GLN A 164 8.76 -8.54 -2.68
CA GLN A 164 8.92 -7.17 -2.16
C GLN A 164 8.03 -6.95 -0.93
N ILE A 165 6.82 -7.50 -0.91
CA ILE A 165 5.93 -7.45 0.27
C ILE A 165 6.53 -8.23 1.44
N ASP A 166 7.11 -9.41 1.20
CA ASP A 166 7.79 -10.17 2.25
C ASP A 166 9.02 -9.44 2.78
N LYS A 167 9.77 -8.75 1.92
CA LYS A 167 10.86 -7.86 2.32
C LYS A 167 10.34 -6.69 3.16
N LEU A 168 9.24 -6.06 2.76
CA LEU A 168 8.58 -4.98 3.50
C LEU A 168 8.12 -5.45 4.89
N ILE A 169 7.48 -6.61 4.99
CA ILE A 169 7.09 -7.21 6.27
C ILE A 169 8.32 -7.48 7.15
N LYS A 170 9.41 -8.00 6.59
CA LYS A 170 10.67 -8.21 7.33
C LYS A 170 11.25 -6.89 7.85
N ILE A 171 11.20 -5.81 7.08
CA ILE A 171 11.58 -4.46 7.54
C ILE A 171 10.70 -4.03 8.71
N PHE A 172 9.39 -4.14 8.58
CA PHE A 172 8.44 -3.65 9.60
C PHE A 172 8.40 -4.49 10.89
N LYS A 173 8.92 -5.73 10.86
CA LYS A 173 9.18 -6.53 12.07
C LYS A 173 10.35 -5.98 12.91
N GLN A 174 11.31 -5.28 12.30
CA GLN A 174 12.45 -4.70 13.01
C GLN A 174 12.06 -3.42 13.77
N LYS A 175 12.91 -2.95 14.69
CA LYS A 175 12.78 -1.63 15.33
C LYS A 175 13.33 -0.54 14.40
N ASN A 176 13.03 0.74 14.71
CA ASN A 176 13.63 1.91 14.05
C ASN A 176 13.39 2.02 12.53
N VAL A 177 12.20 1.63 12.08
CA VAL A 177 11.81 1.76 10.67
C VAL A 177 11.70 3.22 10.27
N LYS A 178 12.29 3.56 9.12
CA LYS A 178 12.22 4.87 8.49
C LYS A 178 11.48 4.77 7.15
N VAL A 179 10.76 5.83 6.84
CA VAL A 179 10.07 6.04 5.55
C VAL A 179 10.61 7.32 4.96
N ARG A 180 10.92 7.31 3.66
CA ARG A 180 11.48 8.46 2.97
C ARG A 180 10.90 8.56 1.56
N ILE A 181 10.44 9.73 1.18
CA ILE A 181 10.26 10.11 -0.22
C ILE A 181 11.47 10.92 -0.66
N TYR A 182 11.95 10.69 -1.88
CA TYR A 182 13.13 11.36 -2.40
C TYR A 182 13.06 11.45 -3.93
N HIS A 183 13.87 12.36 -4.47
CA HIS A 183 14.12 12.49 -5.90
C HIS A 183 15.53 11.96 -6.18
N TYR A 184 15.69 11.14 -7.21
CA TYR A 184 17.01 10.56 -7.52
C TYR A 184 18.02 11.59 -8.00
N GLU A 185 17.58 12.60 -8.76
CA GLU A 185 18.49 13.52 -9.47
C GLU A 185 19.08 14.57 -8.51
N ASP A 186 18.22 15.28 -7.79
CA ASP A 186 18.67 16.40 -6.95
C ASP A 186 18.98 16.01 -5.50
N GLY A 187 18.81 14.72 -5.15
CA GLY A 187 19.06 14.20 -3.81
C GLY A 187 18.11 14.70 -2.72
N ASN A 188 17.15 15.56 -3.05
CA ASN A 188 16.14 16.09 -2.14
C ASN A 188 15.28 14.97 -1.52
N TYR A 189 15.02 15.06 -0.21
CA TYR A 189 14.24 14.04 0.48
C TYR A 189 13.49 14.55 1.71
N ILE A 190 12.33 13.94 1.97
CA ILE A 190 11.60 14.08 3.23
C ILE A 190 11.51 12.69 3.86
N TRP A 191 11.88 12.59 5.13
CA TRP A 191 11.88 11.31 5.83
C TRP A 191 11.27 11.43 7.22
N GLY A 192 10.78 10.31 7.73
CA GLY A 192 10.29 10.18 9.09
C GLY A 192 10.68 8.83 9.70
N LYS A 193 11.01 8.83 10.99
CA LYS A 193 11.14 7.60 11.78
C LYS A 193 9.77 7.25 12.34
N LEU A 194 9.30 6.03 12.09
CA LEU A 194 8.04 5.56 12.65
C LEU A 194 8.18 5.29 14.15
N SER A 195 7.20 5.73 14.94
CA SER A 195 7.02 5.24 16.30
C SER A 195 6.70 3.74 16.31
N ASP A 196 6.88 3.08 17.45
CA ASP A 196 6.55 1.65 17.55
C ASP A 196 5.07 1.36 17.31
N GLY A 197 4.17 2.27 17.71
CA GLY A 197 2.74 2.15 17.45
C GLY A 197 2.40 2.24 15.96
N GLU A 198 2.98 3.20 15.25
CA GLU A 198 2.79 3.37 13.80
C GLU A 198 3.35 2.20 13.02
N ARG A 199 4.57 1.79 13.34
CA ARG A 199 5.21 0.63 12.73
C ARG A 199 4.39 -0.65 12.90
N LYS A 200 3.94 -0.96 14.13
CA LYS A 200 3.12 -2.15 14.40
C LYS A 200 1.77 -2.07 13.67
N ASN A 201 1.17 -0.89 13.60
CA ASN A 201 -0.05 -0.67 12.85
C ASN A 201 0.13 -0.95 11.34
N TRP A 202 1.16 -0.41 10.72
CA TRP A 202 1.45 -0.60 9.30
C TRP A 202 1.81 -2.06 9.00
N LEU A 203 2.58 -2.72 9.86
CA LEU A 203 2.86 -4.15 9.77
C LEU A 203 1.56 -4.97 9.71
N ALA A 204 0.60 -4.64 10.58
CA ALA A 204 -0.69 -5.31 10.60
C ALA A 204 -1.51 -5.07 9.31
N VAL A 205 -1.42 -3.88 8.70
CA VAL A 205 -2.02 -3.62 7.37
C VAL A 205 -1.40 -4.52 6.30
N PHE A 206 -0.08 -4.63 6.27
CA PHE A 206 0.62 -5.48 5.28
C PHE A 206 0.28 -6.97 5.45
N GLN A 207 0.16 -7.43 6.70
CA GLN A 207 -0.26 -8.80 6.99
C GLN A 207 -1.72 -9.06 6.61
N LYS A 208 -2.62 -8.10 6.85
CA LYS A 208 -4.01 -8.17 6.41
C LYS A 208 -4.12 -8.22 4.88
N TYR A 209 -3.30 -7.43 4.17
CA TYR A 209 -3.22 -7.50 2.71
C TYR A 209 -2.82 -8.91 2.26
N LYS A 210 -1.77 -9.51 2.83
CA LYS A 210 -1.41 -10.90 2.50
C LYS A 210 -2.54 -11.89 2.77
N LYS A 211 -3.31 -11.70 3.84
CA LYS A 211 -4.47 -12.55 4.13
C LYS A 211 -5.55 -12.40 3.06
N MET A 212 -5.86 -11.18 2.65
CA MET A 212 -6.85 -10.91 1.60
C MET A 212 -6.39 -11.35 0.22
N LEU A 213 -5.08 -11.30 -0.06
CA LEU A 213 -4.52 -11.70 -1.35
C LEU A 213 -4.67 -13.21 -1.61
N LYS A 214 -4.75 -14.03 -0.56
CA LYS A 214 -4.99 -15.48 -0.67
C LYS A 214 -6.35 -15.86 -1.23
N GLU A 215 -7.32 -14.95 -1.21
CA GLU A 215 -8.61 -15.17 -1.87
C GLU A 215 -8.48 -15.19 -3.40
N TYR A 216 -7.30 -14.83 -3.93
CA TYR A 216 -6.95 -14.90 -5.35
C TYR A 216 -5.99 -16.05 -5.70
N GLU A 217 -5.86 -17.06 -4.82
CA GLU A 217 -5.03 -18.27 -4.98
C GLU A 217 -5.90 -19.52 -5.05
#